data_AF-A0A3M5ZUN1-F1
#
_entry.id   AF-A0A3M5ZUN1-F1
#
_cell.length_a   1.000
_cell.length_b   1.000
_cell.length_c   1.000
_cell.angle_alpha   90.00
_cell.angle_beta   90.00
_cell.angle_gamma   90.00
#
_symmetry.space_group_name_H-M   'P 1'
#
loop_
_entity.id
_entity.type
_entity.pdbx_description
1 polymer ?
#
loop_
_entity_poly.entity_id
_entity_poly.type
_entity_poly.pdbx_seq_one_letter_code
_entity_poly.pdbx_strand_id
1 'polypeptide(L)'
;MRSQPNNRARNPFRLLRNPQVAVGMSAILLLFMGQFAVFTYLRPFLEEITGVSVNALSLMLLVLGASGLVGTYLIGRLLHTGLYACLIAIPLLMAVLAVALTGLGHSPQSVAIVLAVWGLIATPAPVAWGLWLSRTLPDDAEAGGCLMVATIQLAITAGAGIGGALFDSLGWWSPFAFGGVLLACSAALAWTARDNASLQESNTGQGRADKRGSISQRGNTP
;
A
#
# COMPACT_ATOMS: atom_id res chain seq x y z
N MET A 1 22.42 -33.51 -24.42
CA MET A 1 22.28 -32.24 -23.68
C MET A 1 21.12 -31.47 -24.30
N ARG A 2 19.99 -31.32 -23.60
CA ARG A 2 18.84 -30.53 -24.08
C ARG A 2 19.13 -29.06 -23.82
N SER A 3 19.45 -28.32 -24.86
CA SER A 3 19.53 -26.86 -24.84
C SER A 3 18.12 -26.33 -24.55
N GLN A 4 17.85 -25.87 -23.32
CA GLN A 4 16.64 -25.13 -23.00
C GLN A 4 16.69 -23.80 -23.76
N PRO A 5 15.76 -23.51 -24.69
CA PRO A 5 15.78 -22.25 -25.40
C PRO A 5 15.15 -21.16 -24.54
N ASN A 6 15.97 -20.15 -24.24
CA ASN A 6 15.59 -18.75 -24.10
C ASN A 6 14.72 -18.40 -22.88
N ASN A 7 15.41 -18.13 -21.76
CA ASN A 7 14.93 -17.32 -20.67
C ASN A 7 14.72 -15.88 -21.20
N ARG A 8 13.69 -15.68 -22.04
CA ARG A 8 13.25 -14.33 -22.42
C ARG A 8 12.84 -13.69 -21.11
N ALA A 9 13.61 -12.71 -20.65
CA ALA A 9 13.16 -11.75 -19.65
C ALA A 9 11.77 -11.30 -20.08
N ARG A 10 10.73 -11.86 -19.44
CA ARG A 10 9.34 -11.60 -19.77
C ARG A 10 9.17 -10.14 -19.42
N ASN A 11 8.95 -9.29 -20.41
CA ASN A 11 8.87 -7.85 -20.21
C ASN A 11 7.92 -7.57 -19.02
N PRO A 12 8.42 -7.09 -17.86
CA PRO A 12 7.61 -6.97 -16.66
C PRO A 12 6.51 -5.94 -16.84
N PHE A 13 6.70 -4.96 -17.74
CA PHE A 13 5.66 -4.00 -18.13
C PHE A 13 4.46 -4.66 -18.82
N ARG A 14 4.59 -5.88 -19.37
CA ARG A 14 3.45 -6.63 -19.90
C ARG A 14 2.43 -6.97 -18.80
N LEU A 15 2.86 -7.10 -17.55
CA LEU A 15 1.97 -7.38 -16.42
C LEU A 15 1.00 -6.21 -16.17
N LEU A 16 1.40 -4.98 -16.47
CA LEU A 16 0.55 -3.79 -16.37
C LEU A 16 -0.59 -3.76 -17.40
N ARG A 17 -0.61 -4.65 -18.40
CA ARG A 17 -1.79 -4.82 -19.27
C ARG A 17 -2.96 -5.45 -18.53
N ASN A 18 -2.73 -6.14 -17.42
CA ASN A 18 -3.82 -6.63 -16.59
C ASN A 18 -4.34 -5.45 -15.76
N PRO A 19 -5.62 -5.04 -15.93
CA PRO A 19 -6.17 -3.88 -15.23
C PRO A 19 -6.12 -4.04 -13.69
N GLN A 20 -6.23 -5.26 -13.17
CA GLN A 20 -6.11 -5.51 -11.72
C GLN A 20 -4.69 -5.25 -11.21
N VAL A 21 -3.68 -5.64 -12.00
CA VAL A 21 -2.26 -5.39 -11.66
C VAL A 21 -1.93 -3.91 -11.80
N ALA A 22 -2.43 -3.24 -12.84
CA ALA A 22 -2.23 -1.81 -13.03
C ALA A 22 -2.80 -1.00 -11.85
N VAL A 23 -4.05 -1.26 -11.46
CA VAL A 23 -4.68 -0.58 -10.32
C VAL A 23 -3.93 -0.84 -9.01
N GLY A 24 -3.52 -2.09 -8.75
CA GLY A 24 -2.75 -2.42 -7.55
C GLY A 24 -1.36 -1.79 -7.54
N MET A 25 -0.64 -1.78 -8.66
CA MET A 25 0.66 -1.11 -8.79
C MET A 25 0.54 0.41 -8.62
N SER A 26 -0.52 1.02 -9.14
CA SER A 26 -0.83 2.44 -8.88
C SER A 26 -1.15 2.69 -7.40
N ALA A 27 -1.91 1.82 -6.74
CA ALA A 27 -2.18 1.93 -5.31
C ALA A 27 -0.90 1.83 -4.47
N ILE A 28 0.00 0.91 -4.81
CA ILE A 28 1.34 0.78 -4.20
C ILE A 28 2.14 2.06 -4.43
N LEU A 29 2.21 2.55 -5.67
CA LEU A 29 2.93 3.78 -6.00
C LEU A 29 2.46 4.95 -5.12
N LEU A 30 1.15 5.16 -5.03
CA LEU A 30 0.56 6.25 -4.24
C LEU A 30 0.75 6.06 -2.73
N LEU A 31 0.59 4.83 -2.21
CA LEU A 31 0.79 4.51 -0.79
C LEU A 31 2.21 4.90 -0.36
N PHE A 32 3.21 4.34 -1.05
CA PHE A 32 4.60 4.53 -0.69
C PHE A 32 5.05 5.97 -0.95
N MET A 33 4.57 6.60 -2.02
CA MET A 33 4.88 8.00 -2.30
C MET A 33 4.36 8.90 -1.19
N GLY A 34 3.11 8.71 -0.75
CA GLY A 34 2.53 9.50 0.34
C GLY A 34 3.19 9.22 1.68
N GLN A 35 3.44 7.95 2.01
CA GLN A 35 4.13 7.56 3.24
C GLN A 35 5.52 8.20 3.34
N PHE A 36 6.31 8.12 2.26
CA PHE A 36 7.67 8.64 2.26
C PHE A 36 7.74 10.16 2.11
N ALA A 37 6.76 10.79 1.46
CA ALA A 37 6.62 12.25 1.54
C ALA A 37 6.48 12.72 2.99
N VAL A 38 5.69 12.03 3.82
CA VAL A 38 5.55 12.37 5.25
C VAL A 38 6.84 12.05 6.03
N PHE A 39 7.38 10.84 5.87
CA PHE A 39 8.57 10.40 6.63
C PHE A 39 9.81 11.24 6.37
N THR A 40 10.05 11.67 5.13
CA THR A 40 11.22 12.49 4.78
C THR A 40 11.22 13.82 5.54
N TYR A 41 10.05 14.43 5.75
CA TYR A 41 9.90 15.71 6.46
C TYR A 41 9.49 15.56 7.93
N LEU A 42 9.53 14.33 8.45
CA LEU A 42 9.12 14.08 9.83
C LEU A 42 10.11 14.69 10.83
N ARG A 43 11.43 14.57 10.58
CA ARG A 43 12.45 15.18 11.45
C ARG A 43 12.30 16.70 11.55
N PRO A 44 12.32 17.48 10.45
CA PRO A 44 12.17 18.93 10.55
C PRO A 44 10.84 19.33 11.21
N PHE A 45 9.74 18.61 10.95
CA PHE A 45 8.48 18.84 11.66
C PHE A 45 8.60 18.65 13.19
N LEU A 46 9.24 17.58 13.63
CA LEU A 46 9.43 17.30 15.05
C LEU A 46 10.33 18.35 15.73
N GLU A 47 11.42 18.72 15.08
CA GLU A 47 12.39 19.67 15.65
C GLU A 47 11.86 21.12 15.61
N GLU A 48 11.27 21.57 14.50
CA GLU A 48 10.88 22.97 14.29
C GLU A 48 9.47 23.29 14.79
N ILE A 49 8.51 22.37 14.64
CA ILE A 49 7.10 22.61 14.99
C ILE A 49 6.75 22.02 16.35
N THR A 50 7.13 20.77 16.59
CA THR A 50 6.87 20.11 17.89
C THR A 50 7.86 20.57 18.96
N GLY A 51 9.03 21.09 18.58
CA GLY A 51 10.05 21.59 19.50
C GLY A 51 10.72 20.49 20.32
N VAL A 52 10.78 19.25 19.80
CA VAL A 52 11.38 18.14 20.55
C VAL A 52 12.89 18.13 20.46
N SER A 53 13.56 17.75 21.55
CA SER A 53 15.00 17.55 21.56
C SER A 53 15.41 16.30 20.75
N VAL A 54 16.68 16.24 20.33
CA VAL A 54 17.23 15.11 19.58
C VAL A 54 17.05 13.76 20.32
N ASN A 55 17.18 13.77 21.65
CA ASN A 55 16.95 12.59 22.48
C ASN A 55 15.47 12.14 22.44
N ALA A 56 14.53 13.08 22.54
CA ALA A 56 13.10 12.78 22.47
C ALA A 56 12.71 12.29 21.07
N LEU A 57 13.24 12.89 20.00
CA LEU A 57 13.07 12.41 18.63
C LEU A 57 13.55 10.96 18.47
N SER A 58 14.72 10.64 19.01
CA SER A 58 15.27 9.28 18.97
C SER A 58 14.38 8.26 19.70
N LEU A 59 13.84 8.64 20.86
CA LEU A 59 12.86 7.83 21.59
C LEU A 59 11.55 7.65 20.82
N MET A 60 11.04 8.70 20.17
CA MET A 60 9.83 8.60 19.33
C MET A 60 10.05 7.66 18.14
N LEU A 61 11.21 7.75 17.46
CA LEU A 61 11.56 6.84 16.37
C LEU A 61 11.76 5.40 16.86
N LEU A 62 12.31 5.22 18.06
CA LEU A 62 12.41 3.90 18.70
C LEU A 62 11.01 3.31 18.96
N VAL A 63 10.09 4.10 19.51
CA VAL A 63 8.70 3.68 19.74
C VAL A 63 7.98 3.39 18.43
N LEU A 64 8.18 4.22 17.40
CA LEU A 64 7.64 3.99 16.06
C LEU A 64 8.14 2.65 15.50
N GLY A 65 9.44 2.36 15.61
CA GLY A 65 10.03 1.09 15.17
C GLY A 65 9.51 -0.12 15.96
N ALA A 66 9.48 -0.02 17.29
CA ALA A 66 8.97 -1.07 18.16
C ALA A 66 7.48 -1.37 17.88
N SER A 67 6.67 -0.33 17.69
CA SER A 67 5.27 -0.46 17.32
C SER A 67 5.12 -1.12 15.94
N GLY A 68 5.98 -0.77 14.98
CA GLY A 68 6.01 -1.41 13.66
C GLY A 68 6.31 -2.90 13.69
N LEU A 69 7.19 -3.36 14.58
CA LEU A 69 7.45 -4.79 14.80
C LEU A 69 6.19 -5.50 15.31
N VAL A 70 5.50 -4.91 16.30
CA VAL A 70 4.23 -5.45 16.83
C VAL A 70 3.18 -5.51 15.71
N GLY A 71 3.05 -4.45 14.91
CA GLY A 71 2.10 -4.39 13.82
C GLY A 71 2.35 -5.48 12.78
N THR A 72 3.61 -5.68 12.42
CA THR A 72 4.03 -6.69 11.44
C THR A 72 3.79 -8.11 11.96
N TYR A 73 3.95 -8.34 13.26
CA TYR A 73 3.59 -9.61 13.87
C TYR A 73 2.07 -9.87 13.81
N LEU A 74 1.26 -8.84 14.08
CA LEU A 74 -0.20 -8.96 14.13
C LEU A 74 -0.85 -9.06 12.73
N ILE A 75 -0.25 -8.47 11.70
CA ILE A 75 -0.88 -8.37 10.37
C ILE A 75 -1.16 -9.73 9.75
N GLY A 76 -0.37 -10.76 10.05
CA GLY A 76 -0.56 -12.11 9.52
C GLY A 76 -1.99 -12.62 9.74
N ARG A 77 -2.53 -12.41 10.95
CA ARG A 77 -3.91 -12.82 11.28
C ARG A 77 -4.96 -11.99 10.54
N LEU A 78 -4.74 -10.68 10.39
CA LEU A 78 -5.66 -9.78 9.70
C LEU A 78 -5.75 -10.09 8.19
N LEU A 79 -4.63 -10.50 7.59
CA LEU A 79 -4.57 -10.90 6.18
C LEU A 79 -5.34 -12.19 5.88
N HIS A 80 -5.53 -13.06 6.88
CA HIS A 80 -6.39 -14.23 6.77
C HIS A 80 -7.88 -13.86 6.79
N THR A 81 -8.27 -12.84 7.56
CA THR A 81 -9.68 -12.39 7.63
C THR A 81 -10.12 -11.54 6.45
N GLY A 82 -9.21 -10.83 5.78
CA GLY A 82 -9.55 -10.06 4.59
C GLY A 82 -8.40 -9.21 4.03
N LEU A 83 -7.75 -9.70 2.98
CA LEU A 83 -6.63 -9.01 2.33
C LEU A 83 -7.01 -7.61 1.84
N TYR A 84 -8.04 -7.48 1.01
CA TYR A 84 -8.45 -6.19 0.46
C TYR A 84 -8.92 -5.20 1.53
N ALA A 85 -9.51 -5.69 2.63
CA ALA A 85 -9.86 -4.83 3.77
C ALA A 85 -8.60 -4.20 4.38
N CYS A 86 -7.51 -4.95 4.52
CA CYS A 86 -6.22 -4.43 4.98
C CYS A 86 -5.61 -3.44 3.99
N LEU A 87 -5.64 -3.75 2.68
CA LEU A 87 -5.09 -2.89 1.63
C LEU A 87 -5.78 -1.52 1.54
N ILE A 88 -7.05 -1.44 1.96
CA ILE A 88 -7.83 -0.20 2.01
C ILE A 88 -7.64 0.50 3.36
N ALA A 89 -7.75 -0.24 4.46
CA ALA A 89 -7.72 0.33 5.81
C ALA A 89 -6.37 0.95 6.16
N ILE A 90 -5.25 0.31 5.77
CA ILE A 90 -3.90 0.81 6.04
C ILE A 90 -3.69 2.23 5.46
N PRO A 91 -3.80 2.46 4.14
CA PRO A 91 -3.63 3.80 3.58
C PRO A 91 -4.65 4.80 4.12
N LEU A 92 -5.90 4.39 4.35
CA LEU A 92 -6.93 5.28 4.88
C LEU A 92 -6.61 5.76 6.30
N LEU A 93 -6.21 4.85 7.19
CA LEU A 93 -5.80 5.21 8.55
C LEU A 93 -4.56 6.09 8.52
N MET A 94 -3.58 5.79 7.68
CA MET A 94 -2.40 6.65 7.51
C MET A 94 -2.77 8.04 6.99
N ALA A 95 -3.72 8.17 6.07
CA ALA A 95 -4.20 9.47 5.60
C ALA A 95 -4.78 10.30 6.77
N VAL A 96 -5.58 9.68 7.62
CA VAL A 96 -6.12 10.31 8.84
C VAL A 96 -5.00 10.72 9.79
N LEU A 97 -4.00 9.87 10.01
CA LEU A 97 -2.86 10.20 10.87
C LEU A 97 -2.02 11.35 10.31
N ALA A 98 -1.83 11.43 8.98
CA ALA A 98 -1.11 12.52 8.34
C ALA A 98 -1.80 13.86 8.59
N VAL A 99 -3.13 13.90 8.50
CA VAL A 99 -3.94 15.08 8.86
C VAL A 99 -3.92 15.34 10.36
N ALA A 100 -3.92 14.29 11.19
CA ALA A 100 -3.83 14.45 12.63
C ALA A 100 -2.48 15.08 13.06
N LEU A 101 -1.38 14.76 12.39
CA LEU A 101 -0.07 15.38 12.65
C LEU A 101 -0.08 16.89 12.42
N THR A 102 -0.78 17.38 11.39
CA THR A 102 -0.86 18.83 11.14
C THR A 102 -1.69 19.56 12.20
N GLY A 103 -2.71 18.92 12.77
CA GLY A 103 -3.53 19.50 13.85
C GLY A 103 -2.92 19.36 15.25
N LEU A 104 -2.20 18.27 15.52
CA LEU A 104 -1.69 17.90 16.85
C LEU A 104 -0.20 18.22 17.06
N GLY A 105 0.47 18.82 16.06
CA GLY A 105 1.91 19.06 16.05
C GLY A 105 2.47 19.89 17.21
N HIS A 106 1.64 20.62 17.94
CA HIS A 106 2.08 21.43 19.09
C HIS A 106 2.19 20.64 20.41
N SER A 107 1.74 19.38 20.45
CA SER A 107 1.81 18.52 21.64
C SER A 107 2.74 17.33 21.40
N PRO A 108 3.95 17.31 22.01
CA PRO A 108 4.90 16.20 21.85
C PRO A 108 4.32 14.83 22.23
N GLN A 109 3.47 14.79 23.25
CA GLN A 109 2.81 13.55 23.69
C GLN A 109 1.82 13.04 22.64
N SER A 110 1.02 13.94 22.07
CA SER A 110 0.06 13.59 21.01
C SER A 110 0.79 13.11 19.76
N VAL A 111 1.86 13.79 19.36
CA VAL A 111 2.69 13.40 18.22
C VAL A 111 3.33 12.03 18.45
N ALA A 112 3.85 11.74 19.65
CA ALA A 112 4.40 10.43 19.98
C ALA A 112 3.37 9.30 19.82
N ILE A 113 2.13 9.50 20.27
CA ILE A 113 1.04 8.54 20.11
C ILE A 113 0.72 8.33 18.64
N VAL A 114 0.59 9.42 17.87
CA VAL A 114 0.32 9.35 16.43
C VAL A 114 1.44 8.60 15.69
N LEU A 115 2.71 8.81 16.05
CA LEU A 115 3.85 8.10 15.48
C LEU A 115 3.91 6.62 15.87
N ALA A 116 3.52 6.28 17.10
CA ALA A 116 3.41 4.88 17.52
C ALA A 116 2.34 4.14 16.68
N VAL A 117 1.17 4.75 16.51
CA VAL A 117 0.08 4.20 15.68
C VAL A 117 0.49 4.15 14.21
N TRP A 118 1.19 5.18 13.72
CA TRP A 118 1.73 5.20 12.37
C TRP A 118 2.69 4.03 12.12
N GLY A 119 3.64 3.79 13.03
CA GLY A 119 4.55 2.65 12.95
C GLY A 119 3.80 1.32 12.91
N LEU A 120 2.83 1.14 13.81
CA LEU A 120 1.98 -0.06 13.89
C LEU A 120 1.27 -0.39 12.56
N ILE A 121 0.89 0.63 11.79
CA ILE A 121 0.08 0.49 10.57
C ILE A 121 0.94 0.47 9.29
N ALA A 122 1.99 1.30 9.23
CA ALA A 122 2.81 1.49 8.05
C ALA A 122 3.74 0.29 7.79
N THR A 123 4.36 -0.27 8.83
CA THR A 123 5.32 -1.40 8.68
C THR A 123 4.68 -2.67 8.11
N PRO A 124 3.42 -3.02 8.44
CA PRO A 124 2.69 -4.10 7.79
C PRO A 124 2.36 -3.92 6.31
N ALA A 125 2.34 -2.69 5.80
CA ALA A 125 1.82 -2.38 4.45
C ALA A 125 2.56 -3.14 3.32
N PRO A 126 3.91 -3.20 3.29
CA PRO A 126 4.63 -3.97 2.27
C PRO A 126 4.32 -5.46 2.34
N VAL A 127 4.06 -6.02 3.53
CA VAL A 127 3.70 -7.43 3.72
C VAL A 127 2.32 -7.71 3.10
N ALA A 128 1.35 -6.82 3.33
CA ALA A 128 0.02 -6.93 2.75
C ALA A 128 0.06 -6.86 1.21
N TRP A 129 0.79 -5.89 0.65
CA TRP A 129 0.94 -5.76 -0.81
C TRP A 129 1.76 -6.90 -1.43
N GLY A 130 2.77 -7.42 -0.73
CA GLY A 130 3.52 -8.60 -1.16
C GLY A 130 2.65 -9.86 -1.22
N LEU A 131 1.76 -10.04 -0.25
CA LEU A 131 0.78 -11.13 -0.26
C LEU A 131 -0.27 -10.96 -1.37
N TRP A 132 -0.72 -9.73 -1.62
CA TRP A 132 -1.60 -9.44 -2.75
C TRP A 132 -0.96 -9.77 -4.09
N LEU A 133 0.30 -9.40 -4.27
CA LEU A 133 1.05 -9.67 -5.47
C LEU A 133 1.19 -11.19 -5.72
N SER A 134 1.57 -11.96 -4.69
CA SER A 134 1.73 -13.41 -4.83
C SER A 134 0.42 -14.13 -5.14
N ARG A 135 -0.72 -13.62 -4.63
CA ARG A 135 -2.06 -14.14 -4.97
C ARG A 135 -2.55 -13.72 -6.36
N THR A 136 -2.19 -12.52 -6.81
CA THR A 136 -2.67 -11.96 -8.09
C THR A 136 -1.84 -12.47 -9.28
N LEU A 137 -0.56 -12.74 -9.06
CA LEU A 137 0.40 -13.18 -10.09
C LEU A 137 1.19 -14.43 -9.64
N PRO A 138 0.54 -15.57 -9.36
CA PRO A 138 1.25 -16.77 -8.90
C PRO A 138 2.25 -17.31 -9.93
N ASP A 139 1.91 -17.27 -11.22
CA ASP A 139 2.78 -17.73 -12.32
C ASP A 139 3.88 -16.74 -12.72
N ASP A 140 3.82 -15.51 -12.20
CA ASP A 140 4.68 -14.38 -12.55
C ASP A 140 5.26 -13.66 -11.32
N ALA A 141 5.25 -14.32 -10.16
CA ALA A 141 5.54 -13.68 -8.87
C ALA A 141 6.94 -13.03 -8.84
N GLU A 142 7.92 -13.61 -9.51
CA GLU A 142 9.28 -13.07 -9.62
C GLU A 142 9.30 -11.75 -10.42
N ALA A 143 8.73 -11.73 -11.63
CA ALA A 143 8.66 -10.54 -12.47
C ALA A 143 7.77 -9.44 -11.86
N GLY A 144 6.64 -9.83 -11.25
CA GLY A 144 5.76 -8.94 -10.50
C GLY A 144 6.45 -8.35 -9.27
N GLY A 145 7.29 -9.14 -8.58
CA GLY A 145 8.05 -8.71 -7.41
C GLY A 145 9.09 -7.66 -7.77
N CYS A 146 9.86 -7.90 -8.83
CA CYS A 146 10.81 -6.93 -9.36
C CYS A 146 10.13 -5.62 -9.77
N LEU A 147 8.96 -5.71 -10.42
CA LEU A 147 8.17 -4.53 -10.80
C LEU A 147 7.66 -3.76 -9.57
N MET A 148 7.18 -4.47 -8.55
CA MET A 148 6.71 -3.86 -7.30
C MET A 148 7.85 -3.12 -6.59
N VAL A 149 9.02 -3.74 -6.46
CA VAL A 149 10.20 -3.10 -5.86
C VAL A 149 10.60 -1.85 -6.65
N ALA A 150 10.68 -1.94 -7.99
CA ALA A 150 10.99 -0.78 -8.82
C ALA A 150 9.96 0.36 -8.64
N THR A 151 8.68 0.00 -8.53
CA THR A 151 7.58 0.94 -8.28
C THR A 151 7.72 1.61 -6.92
N ILE A 152 8.07 0.86 -5.87
CA ILE A 152 8.31 1.39 -4.52
C ILE A 152 9.51 2.35 -4.53
N GLN A 153 10.63 1.99 -5.17
CA GLN A 153 11.80 2.87 -5.24
C GLN A 153 11.50 4.17 -6.00
N LEU A 154 10.73 4.10 -7.08
CA LEU A 154 10.26 5.27 -7.81
C LEU A 154 9.34 6.13 -6.93
N ALA A 155 8.43 5.51 -6.19
CA ALA A 155 7.52 6.18 -5.27
C ALA A 155 8.27 6.91 -4.14
N ILE A 156 9.26 6.26 -3.54
CA ILE A 156 10.10 6.88 -2.49
C ILE A 156 10.84 8.10 -3.04
N THR A 157 11.46 7.95 -4.23
CA THR A 157 12.20 9.03 -4.88
C THR A 157 11.30 10.21 -5.21
N ALA A 158 10.15 9.95 -5.85
CA ALA A 158 9.19 10.98 -6.20
C ALA A 158 8.51 11.60 -4.96
N GLY A 159 8.20 10.80 -3.94
CA GLY A 159 7.57 11.27 -2.70
C GLY A 159 8.48 12.18 -1.91
N ALA A 160 9.76 11.81 -1.76
CA ALA A 160 10.77 12.66 -1.14
C ALA A 160 11.04 13.92 -1.97
N GLY A 161 11.20 13.80 -3.29
CA GLY A 161 11.50 14.93 -4.17
C GLY A 161 10.36 15.95 -4.28
N ILE A 162 9.14 15.48 -4.58
CA ILE A 162 7.96 16.35 -4.67
C ILE A 162 7.58 16.88 -3.29
N GLY A 163 7.65 16.04 -2.26
CA GLY A 163 7.46 16.48 -0.88
C GLY A 163 8.40 17.62 -0.49
N GLY A 164 9.66 17.57 -0.92
CA GLY A 164 10.62 18.64 -0.70
C GLY A 164 10.33 19.92 -1.44
N ALA A 165 10.04 19.82 -2.74
CA ALA A 165 9.65 20.98 -3.52
C ALA A 165 8.42 21.68 -2.91
N LEU A 166 7.46 20.90 -2.38
CA LEU A 166 6.29 21.44 -1.69
C LEU A 166 6.65 22.02 -0.31
N PHE A 167 7.52 21.36 0.45
CA PHE A 167 7.98 21.85 1.76
C PHE A 167 8.64 23.23 1.61
N ASP A 168 9.53 23.37 0.63
CA ASP A 168 10.29 24.60 0.37
C ASP A 168 9.40 25.75 -0.14
N SER A 169 8.30 25.44 -0.85
CA SER A 169 7.43 26.46 -1.48
C SER A 169 6.20 26.85 -0.66
N LEU A 170 5.56 25.89 0.02
CA LEU A 170 4.30 26.09 0.75
C LEU A 170 4.46 25.95 2.27
N GLY A 171 5.62 25.49 2.73
CA GLY A 171 5.96 25.33 4.14
C GLY A 171 5.69 23.93 4.70
N TRP A 172 5.84 23.81 6.02
CA TRP A 172 5.96 22.53 6.72
C TRP A 172 4.75 21.58 6.60
N TRP A 173 3.54 22.10 6.42
CA TRP A 173 2.30 21.30 6.37
C TRP A 173 2.08 20.63 5.02
N SER A 174 2.74 21.11 3.96
CA SER A 174 2.46 20.70 2.59
C SER A 174 2.82 19.24 2.28
N PRO A 175 3.92 18.63 2.81
CA PRO A 175 4.20 17.22 2.55
C PRO A 175 3.20 16.30 3.26
N PHE A 176 2.65 16.75 4.41
CA PHE A 176 1.61 16.02 5.15
C PHE A 176 0.27 16.04 4.42
N ALA A 177 -0.12 17.19 3.88
CA ALA A 177 -1.33 17.31 3.06
C ALA A 177 -1.19 16.50 1.76
N PHE A 178 -0.07 16.64 1.06
CA PHE A 178 0.24 15.87 -0.15
C PHE A 178 0.23 14.37 0.13
N GLY A 179 0.95 13.93 1.16
CA GLY A 179 0.97 12.52 1.57
C GLY A 179 -0.42 12.00 1.94
N GLY A 180 -1.20 12.77 2.70
CA GLY A 180 -2.58 12.45 3.06
C GLY A 180 -3.48 12.25 1.84
N VAL A 181 -3.40 13.14 0.84
CA VAL A 181 -4.15 13.01 -0.42
C VAL A 181 -3.74 11.76 -1.20
N LEU A 182 -2.43 11.51 -1.35
CA LEU A 182 -1.95 10.30 -2.04
C LEU A 182 -2.39 9.01 -1.34
N LEU A 183 -2.35 8.98 -0.01
CA LEU A 183 -2.81 7.87 0.81
C LEU A 183 -4.32 7.64 0.64
N ALA A 184 -5.13 8.70 0.64
CA ALA A 184 -6.57 8.61 0.37
C ALA A 184 -6.86 8.07 -1.04
N CYS A 185 -6.13 8.54 -2.05
CA CYS A 185 -6.23 8.04 -3.42
C CYS A 185 -5.80 6.56 -3.52
N SER A 186 -4.77 6.14 -2.79
CA SER A 186 -4.35 4.74 -2.71
C SER A 186 -5.45 3.85 -2.13
N ALA A 187 -6.10 4.29 -1.05
CA ALA A 187 -7.24 3.58 -0.47
C ALA A 187 -8.42 3.46 -1.45
N ALA A 188 -8.71 4.53 -2.20
CA ALA A 188 -9.74 4.52 -3.23
C ALA A 188 -9.43 3.53 -4.37
N LEU A 189 -8.17 3.47 -4.83
CA LEU A 189 -7.74 2.48 -5.84
C LEU A 189 -7.79 1.04 -5.29
N ALA A 190 -7.40 0.83 -4.04
CA ALA A 190 -7.52 -0.48 -3.41
C ALA A 190 -8.99 -0.92 -3.30
N TRP A 191 -9.91 0.03 -3.09
CA TRP A 191 -11.35 -0.21 -3.11
C TRP A 191 -11.84 -0.62 -4.50
N THR A 192 -11.48 0.09 -5.55
CA THR A 192 -11.89 -0.29 -6.92
C THR A 192 -11.31 -1.64 -7.35
N ALA A 193 -10.10 -1.99 -6.90
CA ALA A 193 -9.51 -3.31 -7.12
C ALA A 193 -10.32 -4.43 -6.45
N ARG A 194 -10.87 -4.19 -5.25
CA ARG A 194 -11.75 -5.13 -4.55
C ARG A 194 -13.04 -5.37 -5.32
N ASP A 195 -13.69 -4.31 -5.78
CA ASP A 195 -14.96 -4.41 -6.52
C ASP A 195 -14.76 -5.20 -7.82
N ASN A 196 -13.71 -4.90 -8.57
CA ASN A 196 -13.37 -5.62 -9.79
C ASN A 196 -13.10 -7.12 -9.55
N ALA A 197 -12.46 -7.48 -8.44
CA ALA A 197 -12.23 -8.88 -8.08
C ALA A 197 -13.55 -9.60 -7.75
N SER A 198 -14.45 -8.96 -7.00
CA SER A 198 -15.75 -9.54 -6.63
C SER A 198 -16.66 -9.78 -7.84
N LEU A 199 -16.63 -8.88 -8.83
CA LEU A 199 -17.40 -9.00 -10.07
C LEU A 199 -16.92 -10.14 -10.97
N GLN A 200 -15.62 -10.46 -10.93
CA GLN A 200 -15.07 -11.59 -11.69
C GLN A 200 -15.47 -12.94 -11.07
N GLU A 201 -15.46 -13.04 -9.74
CA GLU A 201 -15.90 -14.25 -9.03
C GLU A 201 -17.39 -14.53 -9.28
N SER A 202 -18.25 -13.50 -9.23
CA SER A 202 -19.69 -13.65 -9.51
C SER A 202 -19.94 -14.09 -10.95
N ASN A 203 -19.29 -13.48 -11.94
CA ASN A 203 -19.49 -13.79 -13.35
C ASN A 203 -18.98 -15.20 -13.72
N THR A 204 -17.88 -15.63 -13.11
CA THR A 204 -17.33 -16.98 -13.28
C THR A 204 -18.22 -18.05 -12.62
N GLY A 205 -18.80 -17.75 -11.47
CA GLY A 205 -19.78 -18.60 -10.79
C GLY A 205 -21.07 -18.77 -11.59
N GLN A 206 -21.61 -17.67 -12.13
CA GLN A 206 -22.81 -17.64 -12.97
C GLN A 206 -22.64 -18.51 -14.23
N GLY A 207 -21.53 -18.34 -14.95
CA GLY A 207 -21.25 -19.11 -16.18
C GLY A 207 -21.04 -20.61 -15.95
N ARG A 208 -20.56 -21.02 -14.77
CA ARG A 208 -20.47 -22.44 -14.39
C ARG A 208 -21.83 -23.03 -14.05
N ALA A 209 -22.69 -22.28 -13.36
CA ALA A 209 -24.06 -22.73 -13.03
C ALA A 209 -24.91 -22.92 -14.30
N ASP A 210 -24.82 -21.98 -15.24
CA ASP A 210 -25.57 -22.02 -16.52
C ASP A 210 -25.13 -23.19 -17.42
N LYS A 211 -23.82 -23.47 -17.51
CA LYS A 211 -23.31 -24.68 -18.18
C LYS A 211 -23.80 -25.98 -17.53
N ARG A 212 -23.98 -26.01 -16.20
CA ARG A 212 -24.45 -27.20 -15.49
C ARG A 212 -25.94 -27.46 -15.74
N GLY A 213 -26.75 -26.38 -15.79
CA GLY A 213 -28.18 -26.45 -16.12
C GLY A 213 -28.45 -26.92 -17.56
N SER A 214 -27.67 -26.42 -18.52
CA SER A 214 -27.82 -26.80 -19.94
C SER A 214 -27.39 -28.25 -20.25
N ILE A 215 -26.40 -28.79 -19.54
CA ILE A 215 -26.03 -30.22 -19.65
C ILE A 215 -27.13 -31.13 -19.08
N SER A 216 -27.76 -30.73 -17.97
CA SER A 216 -28.88 -31.48 -17.39
C SER A 216 -30.10 -31.55 -18.29
N GLN A 217 -30.35 -30.52 -19.10
CA GLN A 217 -31.47 -30.54 -20.07
C GLN A 217 -31.15 -31.34 -21.34
N ARG A 218 -29.88 -31.42 -21.77
CA ARG A 218 -29.49 -32.25 -22.93
C ARG A 218 -29.43 -33.74 -22.65
N GLY A 219 -29.32 -34.15 -21.39
CA GLY A 219 -29.37 -35.57 -20.99
C GLY A 219 -30.79 -36.17 -20.92
N ASN A 220 -31.83 -35.35 -21.11
CA ASN A 220 -33.22 -35.74 -20.87
C ASN A 220 -34.13 -35.61 -22.11
N THR A 221 -33.55 -35.55 -23.31
CA THR A 221 -34.30 -35.71 -24.56
C THR A 221 -34.43 -37.20 -24.87
N PRO A 222 -35.64 -37.79 -24.82
CA PRO A 222 -35.90 -39.19 -25.16
C PRO A 222 -35.70 -39.49 -26.65
#